data_AF-A0A090WXW0-F1
#
_entry.id   AF-A0A090WXW0-F1
#
_cell.length_a   1.000
_cell.length_b   1.000
_cell.length_c   1.000
_cell.angle_alpha   90.00
_cell.angle_beta   90.00
_cell.angle_gamma   90.00
#
_symmetry.space_group_name_H-M   'P 1'
#
loop_
_entity.id
_entity.type
_entity.pdbx_description
1 polymer ?
#
loop_
_entity_poly.entity_id
_entity_poly.type
_entity_poly.pdbx_seq_one_letter_code
_entity_poly.pdbx_strand_id
1 'polypeptide(L)'
;MAILRFHALKESITYKPNTFIEKGKRSELFGTNVFNENTMRQYLTKDAFKGVKSAIEEGKKINRNVADQVASSMKDWALSKGVTHYTHWFQPLTGATAEKHDAFFETLEDGGAIEKFGGSQLVQQEPDASSFPSGGIRNTFEARGYTAWILRHQPLFTKLLFVYQQFL
;
A
#
# COMPACT_ATOMS: atom_id res chain seq x y z
N MET A 1 29.85 32.01 -2.45
CA MET A 1 29.65 30.68 -3.06
C MET A 1 30.64 29.58 -2.59
N ALA A 2 31.94 29.83 -2.37
CA ALA A 2 32.91 28.76 -2.07
C ALA A 2 32.82 28.13 -0.67
N ILE A 3 32.27 28.83 0.32
CA ILE A 3 32.26 28.41 1.74
C ILE A 3 31.38 27.16 1.97
N LEU A 4 30.24 27.06 1.29
CA LEU A 4 29.34 25.90 1.40
C LEU A 4 29.99 24.62 0.87
N ARG A 5 30.81 24.71 -0.17
CA ARG A 5 31.56 23.57 -0.72
C ARG A 5 32.57 23.04 0.29
N PHE A 6 33.34 23.92 0.93
CA PHE A 6 34.32 23.52 1.95
C PHE A 6 33.65 22.98 3.22
N HIS A 7 32.48 23.50 3.59
CA HIS A 7 31.67 22.97 4.69
C HIS A 7 31.19 21.54 4.40
N ALA A 8 30.59 21.31 3.23
CA ALA A 8 30.12 19.99 2.83
C ALA A 8 31.26 18.94 2.75
N LEU A 9 32.44 19.35 2.29
CA LEU A 9 33.64 18.49 2.30
C LEU A 9 34.10 18.14 3.71
N LYS A 10 34.00 19.07 4.66
CA LYS A 10 34.36 18.82 6.06
C LYS A 10 33.35 17.88 6.73
N GLU A 11 32.06 18.06 6.47
CA GLU A 11 31.00 17.17 6.98
C GLU A 11 31.09 15.75 6.41
N SER A 12 31.36 15.61 5.11
CA SER A 12 31.45 14.28 4.49
C SER A 12 32.61 13.44 5.05
N ILE A 13 33.74 14.07 5.39
CA ILE A 13 34.89 13.40 6.02
C ILE A 13 34.54 12.90 7.43
N THR A 14 33.64 13.57 8.14
CA THR A 14 33.20 13.16 9.49
C THR A 14 32.16 12.05 9.50
N TYR A 15 31.60 11.70 8.33
CA TYR A 15 30.57 10.68 8.24
C TYR A 15 31.10 9.30 8.65
N LYS A 16 30.44 8.68 9.62
CA LYS A 16 30.68 7.28 9.99
C LYS A 16 29.59 6.42 9.35
N PRO A 17 29.95 5.39 8.56
CA PRO A 17 28.97 4.47 8.01
C PRO A 17 28.17 3.79 9.12
N ASN A 18 26.84 3.79 8.96
CA ASN A 18 25.98 2.96 9.80
C ASN A 18 26.29 1.49 9.51
N THR A 19 26.69 0.76 10.55
CA THR A 19 26.89 -0.69 10.48
C THR A 19 25.57 -1.37 10.85
N PHE A 20 25.08 -2.26 9.99
CA PHE A 20 23.91 -3.08 10.28
C PHE A 20 24.37 -4.52 10.47
N ILE A 21 23.87 -5.16 11.52
CA ILE A 21 24.12 -6.57 11.79
C ILE A 21 22.92 -7.32 11.22
N GLU A 22 23.10 -7.98 10.08
CA GLU A 22 22.09 -8.91 9.56
C GLU A 22 22.05 -10.14 10.47
N LYS A 23 20.89 -10.40 11.08
CA LYS A 23 20.65 -11.61 11.89
C LYS A 23 19.80 -12.59 11.09
N GLY A 24 20.23 -13.84 10.98
CA GLY A 24 19.48 -14.92 10.34
C GLY A 24 19.90 -15.21 8.90
N LYS A 25 19.29 -16.23 8.28
CA LYS A 25 19.59 -16.58 6.89
C LYS A 25 18.89 -15.60 5.95
N ARG A 26 19.54 -15.21 4.86
CA ARG A 26 18.94 -14.34 3.83
C ARG A 26 17.63 -14.89 3.27
N SER A 27 17.50 -16.21 3.17
CA SER A 27 16.28 -16.89 2.75
C SER A 27 15.11 -16.69 3.72
N GLU A 28 15.37 -16.51 5.01
CA GLU A 28 14.34 -16.29 6.04
C GLU A 28 13.86 -14.84 6.06
N LEU A 29 14.75 -13.90 5.73
CA LEU A 29 14.49 -12.46 5.66
C LEU A 29 13.85 -12.04 4.33
N PHE A 30 14.08 -12.82 3.26
CA PHE A 30 13.56 -12.53 1.95
C PHE A 30 12.02 -12.64 1.92
N GLY A 31 11.34 -11.55 1.56
CA GLY A 31 9.88 -11.54 1.44
C GLY A 31 9.12 -11.60 2.78
N THR A 32 9.79 -11.46 3.92
CA THR A 32 9.13 -11.44 5.25
C THR A 32 8.14 -10.29 5.41
N ASN A 33 8.40 -9.21 4.69
CA ASN A 33 7.66 -7.97 4.66
C ASN A 33 6.73 -7.89 3.45
N VAL A 34 6.42 -9.06 2.89
CA VAL A 34 5.63 -9.19 1.69
C VAL A 34 4.41 -10.07 1.89
N PHE A 35 3.25 -9.56 1.49
CA PHE A 35 2.02 -10.36 1.44
C PHE A 35 2.00 -11.25 0.19
N ASN A 36 2.91 -12.22 0.14
CA ASN A 36 3.11 -13.20 -0.92
C ASN A 36 2.15 -14.40 -0.81
N GLU A 37 2.25 -15.35 -1.75
CA GLU A 37 1.44 -16.57 -1.73
C GLU A 37 1.51 -17.36 -0.41
N ASN A 38 2.68 -17.45 0.22
CA ASN A 38 2.84 -18.16 1.49
C ASN A 38 2.08 -17.46 2.62
N THR A 39 2.19 -16.14 2.72
CA THR A 39 1.41 -15.36 3.68
C THR A 39 -0.09 -15.38 3.36
N MET A 40 -0.48 -15.32 2.08
CA MET A 40 -1.86 -15.45 1.66
C MET A 40 -2.46 -16.79 2.09
N ARG A 41 -1.70 -17.90 1.97
CA ARG A 41 -2.15 -19.22 2.46
C ARG A 41 -2.31 -19.29 3.98
N GLN A 42 -1.57 -18.47 4.74
CA GLN A 42 -1.65 -18.42 6.20
C GLN A 42 -2.81 -17.56 6.70
N TYR A 43 -3.10 -16.45 6.02
CA TYR A 43 -4.07 -15.45 6.46
C TYR A 43 -5.44 -15.56 5.77
N LEU A 44 -5.49 -15.98 4.50
CA LEU A 44 -6.76 -16.08 3.76
C LEU A 44 -7.47 -17.40 4.02
N THR A 45 -8.80 -17.36 3.95
CA THR A 45 -9.62 -18.57 3.84
C THR A 45 -9.28 -19.33 2.55
N LYS A 46 -9.56 -20.64 2.52
CA LYS A 46 -9.30 -21.50 1.34
C LYS A 46 -9.99 -20.96 0.08
N ASP A 47 -11.20 -20.42 0.24
CA ASP A 47 -11.99 -19.90 -0.88
C ASP A 47 -11.50 -18.52 -1.33
N ALA A 48 -11.12 -17.63 -0.41
CA ALA A 48 -10.51 -16.35 -0.77
C ALA A 48 -9.17 -16.56 -1.48
N PHE A 49 -8.33 -17.47 -0.98
CA PHE A 49 -7.05 -17.81 -1.63
C PHE A 49 -7.26 -18.32 -3.06
N LYS A 50 -8.21 -19.24 -3.27
CA LYS A 50 -8.57 -19.71 -4.61
C LYS A 50 -9.07 -18.57 -5.50
N GLY A 51 -9.94 -17.71 -4.97
CA GLY A 51 -10.48 -16.57 -5.71
C GLY A 51 -9.38 -15.61 -6.18
N VAL A 52 -8.44 -15.28 -5.30
CA VAL A 52 -7.27 -14.45 -5.64
C VAL A 52 -6.40 -15.15 -6.68
N LYS A 53 -6.09 -16.44 -6.49
CA LYS A 53 -5.25 -17.21 -7.42
C LYS A 53 -5.88 -17.30 -8.82
N SER A 54 -7.15 -17.64 -8.93
CA SER A 54 -7.87 -17.67 -10.21
C SER A 54 -7.91 -16.29 -10.87
N ALA A 55 -8.06 -15.21 -10.10
CA ALA A 55 -8.03 -13.85 -10.64
C ALA A 55 -6.62 -13.46 -11.16
N ILE A 56 -5.54 -13.94 -10.52
CA ILE A 56 -4.16 -13.79 -11.03
C ILE A 56 -3.97 -14.54 -12.35
N GLU A 57 -4.37 -15.81 -12.39
CA GLU A 57 -4.10 -16.72 -13.52
C GLU A 57 -4.99 -16.43 -14.73
N GLU A 58 -6.28 -16.16 -14.51
CA GLU A 58 -7.29 -16.02 -15.56
C GLU A 58 -7.58 -14.55 -15.91
N GLY A 59 -7.04 -13.58 -15.16
CA GLY A 59 -7.29 -12.16 -15.36
C GLY A 59 -8.73 -11.72 -15.07
N LYS A 60 -9.47 -12.51 -14.27
CA LYS A 60 -10.87 -12.22 -13.90
C LYS A 60 -10.95 -11.15 -12.82
N LYS A 61 -12.07 -10.42 -12.80
CA LYS A 61 -12.38 -9.46 -11.71
C LYS A 61 -12.62 -10.22 -10.40
N ILE A 62 -12.09 -9.70 -9.30
CA ILE A 62 -12.34 -10.23 -7.95
C ILE A 62 -13.77 -9.86 -7.53
N ASN A 63 -14.51 -10.82 -6.97
CA ASN A 63 -15.81 -10.55 -6.37
C ASN A 63 -15.64 -9.69 -5.11
N ARG A 64 -16.52 -8.70 -4.91
CA ARG A 64 -16.51 -7.81 -3.73
C ARG A 64 -16.39 -8.56 -2.41
N ASN A 65 -17.11 -9.68 -2.24
CA ASN A 65 -17.03 -10.48 -1.01
C ASN A 65 -15.63 -11.06 -0.77
N VAL A 66 -14.94 -11.49 -1.84
CA VAL A 66 -13.55 -11.97 -1.76
C VAL A 66 -12.62 -10.80 -1.48
N ALA A 67 -12.85 -9.64 -2.10
CA ALA A 67 -12.05 -8.44 -1.85
C ALA A 67 -12.14 -7.96 -0.39
N ASP A 68 -13.32 -7.99 0.23
CA ASP A 68 -13.50 -7.62 1.65
C ASP A 68 -12.75 -8.59 2.57
N GLN A 69 -12.80 -9.91 2.29
CA GLN A 69 -12.02 -10.90 3.04
C GLN A 69 -10.52 -10.69 2.90
N VAL A 70 -10.05 -10.40 1.68
CA VAL A 70 -8.64 -10.12 1.41
C VAL A 70 -8.20 -8.84 2.12
N ALA A 71 -9.00 -7.78 2.09
CA ALA A 71 -8.71 -6.53 2.77
C ALA A 71 -8.59 -6.74 4.29
N SER A 72 -9.55 -7.43 4.92
CA SER A 72 -9.46 -7.74 6.35
C SER A 72 -8.18 -8.52 6.69
N SER A 73 -7.86 -9.53 5.89
CA SER A 73 -6.66 -10.36 6.10
C SER A 73 -5.35 -9.59 5.89
N MET A 74 -5.32 -8.68 4.90
CA MET A 74 -4.19 -7.79 4.64
C MET A 74 -3.98 -6.80 5.78
N LYS A 75 -5.07 -6.25 6.34
CA LYS A 75 -5.03 -5.37 7.50
C LYS A 75 -4.45 -6.10 8.70
N ASP A 76 -4.96 -7.29 9.01
CA ASP A 76 -4.51 -8.06 10.17
C ASP A 76 -3.03 -8.45 10.04
N TRP A 77 -2.60 -8.84 8.83
CA TRP A 77 -1.18 -9.07 8.54
C TRP A 77 -0.34 -7.79 8.71
N ALA A 78 -0.79 -6.65 8.18
CA ALA A 78 -0.06 -5.38 8.27
C ALA A 78 0.05 -4.92 9.74
N LEU A 79 -1.03 -5.02 10.52
CA LEU A 79 -1.05 -4.71 11.95
C LEU A 79 -0.11 -5.63 12.73
N SER A 80 -0.02 -6.92 12.39
CA SER A 80 0.94 -7.85 13.00
C SER A 80 2.41 -7.44 12.82
N LYS A 81 2.67 -6.59 11.81
CA LYS A 81 3.99 -6.04 11.48
C LYS A 81 4.19 -4.61 12.03
N GLY A 82 3.21 -4.07 12.76
CA GLY A 82 3.26 -2.72 13.31
C GLY A 82 2.97 -1.60 12.30
N VAL A 83 2.34 -1.92 11.17
CA VAL A 83 1.96 -0.93 10.15
C VAL A 83 0.68 -0.22 10.59
N THR A 84 0.67 1.11 10.54
CA THR A 84 -0.49 1.95 10.97
C THR A 84 -1.24 2.60 9.81
N HIS A 85 -0.61 2.66 8.63
CA HIS A 85 -1.13 3.33 7.45
C HIS A 85 -1.04 2.43 6.23
N TYR A 86 -1.84 2.72 5.21
CA TYR A 86 -1.74 2.15 3.88
C TYR A 86 -1.64 3.27 2.83
N THR A 87 -1.15 2.93 1.64
CA THR A 87 -1.13 3.81 0.48
C THR A 87 -1.46 3.02 -0.77
N HIS A 88 -2.14 3.67 -1.69
CA HIS A 88 -2.24 3.21 -3.06
C HIS A 88 -1.04 3.74 -3.82
N TRP A 89 -0.10 2.85 -4.13
CA TRP A 89 1.13 3.23 -4.80
C TRP A 89 1.03 2.95 -6.29
N PHE A 90 1.33 3.98 -7.07
CA PHE A 90 1.36 3.93 -8.52
C PHE A 90 2.43 4.86 -9.06
N GLN A 91 2.96 4.52 -10.24
CA GLN A 91 3.93 5.36 -10.95
C GLN A 91 3.22 6.06 -12.12
N PRO A 92 2.88 7.36 -11.99
CA PRO A 92 2.31 8.10 -13.11
C PRO A 92 3.35 8.34 -14.21
N LEU A 93 2.87 8.54 -15.44
CA LEU A 93 3.70 8.84 -16.62
C LEU A 93 4.47 10.17 -16.53
N THR A 94 4.25 10.95 -15.46
CA THR A 94 4.96 12.20 -15.16
C THR A 94 6.34 11.98 -14.50
N GLY A 95 6.70 10.75 -14.17
CA GLY A 95 8.04 10.39 -13.67
C GLY A 95 8.27 10.60 -12.16
N ALA A 96 7.32 11.20 -11.44
CA ALA A 96 7.33 11.31 -9.97
C ALA A 96 6.33 10.33 -9.37
N THR A 97 6.66 9.68 -8.25
CA THR A 97 5.70 8.81 -7.54
C THR A 97 4.62 9.63 -6.86
N ALA A 98 3.36 9.19 -6.96
CA ALA A 98 2.25 9.75 -6.20
C ALA A 98 1.85 8.73 -5.14
N GLU A 99 1.93 9.13 -3.87
CA GLU A 99 1.51 8.32 -2.73
C GLU A 99 0.67 9.18 -1.78
N LYS A 100 -0.37 8.58 -1.21
CA LYS A 100 -1.18 9.19 -0.15
C LYS A 100 -1.27 8.20 0.99
N HIS A 101 -0.85 8.62 2.18
CA HIS A 101 -0.88 7.75 3.35
C HIS A 101 -2.24 7.94 4.04
N ASP A 102 -3.06 6.91 4.00
CA ASP A 102 -4.33 6.82 4.72
C ASP A 102 -4.14 5.92 5.94
N ALA A 103 -4.64 6.34 7.11
CA ALA A 103 -4.57 5.54 8.32
C ALA A 103 -5.62 4.41 8.29
N PHE A 104 -5.34 3.27 8.93
CA PHE A 104 -6.40 2.28 9.18
C PHE A 104 -7.44 2.78 10.18
N PHE A 105 -7.09 3.78 10.98
CA PHE A 105 -7.91 4.31 12.06
C PHE A 105 -9.13 5.09 11.55
N GLU A 106 -10.32 4.69 11.98
CA GLU A 106 -11.59 5.38 11.72
C GLU A 106 -12.34 5.58 13.05
N THR A 107 -12.92 6.77 13.26
CA THR A 107 -13.75 7.08 14.44
C THR A 107 -15.20 6.66 14.18
N LEU A 108 -15.83 6.05 15.17
CA LEU A 108 -17.24 5.67 15.15
C LEU A 108 -18.12 6.79 15.71
N GLU A 109 -19.39 6.82 15.31
CA GLU A 109 -20.37 7.82 15.76
C GLU A 109 -20.63 7.77 17.27
N ASP A 110 -20.38 6.61 17.89
CA ASP A 110 -20.52 6.38 19.34
C ASP A 110 -19.30 6.84 20.16
N GLY A 111 -18.29 7.44 19.52
CA GLY A 111 -17.04 7.87 20.15
C GLY A 111 -15.98 6.77 20.28
N GLY A 112 -16.24 5.57 19.76
CA GLY A 112 -15.25 4.51 19.60
C GLY A 112 -14.27 4.78 18.45
N ALA A 113 -13.22 3.98 18.37
CA ALA A 113 -12.33 3.96 17.22
C ALA A 113 -11.98 2.52 16.83
N ILE A 114 -11.81 2.30 15.52
CA ILE A 114 -11.52 0.98 14.98
C ILE A 114 -10.55 1.07 13.80
N GLU A 115 -9.71 0.06 13.64
CA GLU A 115 -8.91 -0.14 12.45
C GLU A 115 -9.72 -0.85 11.36
N LYS A 116 -9.95 -0.15 10.25
CA LYS A 116 -10.73 -0.64 9.11
C LYS A 116 -9.93 -0.56 7.82
N PHE A 117 -10.08 -1.60 7.02
CA PHE A 117 -9.59 -1.65 5.65
C PHE A 117 -10.58 -2.49 4.84
N GLY A 118 -11.34 -1.83 3.97
CA GLY A 118 -12.42 -2.47 3.21
C GLY A 118 -11.98 -2.90 1.81
N GLY A 119 -12.66 -3.88 1.23
CA GLY A 119 -12.42 -4.33 -0.15
C GLY A 119 -12.70 -3.26 -1.19
N SER A 120 -13.47 -2.22 -0.85
CA SER A 120 -13.62 -1.01 -1.67
C SER A 120 -12.28 -0.30 -1.93
N GLN A 121 -11.30 -0.43 -1.04
CA GLN A 121 -9.95 0.10 -1.26
C GLN A 121 -9.14 -0.75 -2.24
N LEU A 122 -9.53 -2.01 -2.49
CA LEU A 122 -8.82 -2.92 -3.40
C LEU A 122 -9.44 -2.96 -4.79
N VAL A 123 -10.76 -2.83 -4.88
CA VAL A 123 -11.51 -2.92 -6.14
C VAL A 123 -11.68 -1.52 -6.74
N GLN A 124 -11.65 -1.46 -8.08
CA GLN A 124 -11.95 -0.27 -8.87
C GLN A 124 -13.20 0.45 -8.34
N GLN A 125 -13.01 1.65 -7.81
CA GLN A 125 -14.12 2.54 -7.46
C GLN A 125 -14.65 3.23 -8.71
N GLU A 126 -15.94 3.56 -8.73
CA GLU A 126 -16.51 4.44 -9.75
C GLU A 126 -15.85 5.83 -9.67
N PRO A 127 -15.60 6.50 -10.81
CA PRO A 127 -15.01 7.82 -10.82
C PRO A 127 -16.03 8.81 -10.27
N ASP A 128 -15.76 9.37 -9.08
CA ASP A 128 -16.43 10.60 -8.63
C ASP A 128 -15.88 11.77 -9.45
N ALA A 129 -16.33 11.85 -10.70
CA ALA A 129 -15.93 12.87 -11.67
C ALA A 129 -16.64 14.22 -11.42
N SER A 130 -16.87 14.62 -10.16
CA SER A 130 -17.50 15.90 -9.84
C SER A 130 -16.51 17.07 -9.71
N SER A 131 -15.23 16.90 -10.06
CA SER A 131 -14.20 17.94 -9.93
C SER A 131 -14.18 18.92 -11.11
N PHE A 132 -15.35 19.41 -11.54
CA PHE A 132 -15.44 20.65 -12.33
C PHE A 132 -15.55 21.86 -11.38
N PRO A 133 -15.08 23.04 -11.78
CA PRO A 133 -14.71 24.12 -10.87
C PRO A 133 -15.93 24.91 -10.41
N SER A 134 -16.63 24.43 -9.38
CA SER A 134 -17.42 25.28 -8.50
C SER A 134 -16.81 25.19 -7.11
N GLY A 135 -16.27 26.32 -6.65
CA GLY A 135 -15.38 26.38 -5.49
C GLY A 135 -16.02 25.93 -4.18
N GLY A 136 -15.18 25.36 -3.32
CA GLY A 136 -15.39 25.35 -1.87
C GLY A 136 -15.37 23.96 -1.24
N ILE A 137 -14.25 23.65 -0.55
CA ILE A 137 -14.17 22.78 0.64
C ILE A 137 -13.80 21.29 0.43
N ARG A 138 -13.69 20.76 -0.80
CA ARG A 138 -13.19 19.38 -1.01
C ARG A 138 -11.74 19.34 -1.52
N ASN A 139 -10.92 18.45 -0.93
CA ASN A 139 -9.51 18.23 -1.28
C ASN A 139 -9.40 17.80 -2.75
N THR A 140 -8.87 18.66 -3.60
CA THR A 140 -8.77 18.55 -5.06
C THR A 140 -7.82 17.45 -5.58
N PHE A 141 -7.30 16.58 -4.72
CA PHE A 141 -6.40 15.48 -5.11
C PHE A 141 -7.16 14.18 -5.46
N GLU A 142 -8.50 14.23 -5.47
CA GLU A 142 -9.38 13.10 -5.78
C GLU A 142 -9.80 13.00 -7.24
N ALA A 143 -9.13 13.70 -8.16
CA ALA A 143 -9.26 13.46 -9.60
C ALA A 143 -8.66 12.08 -9.95
N ARG A 144 -9.32 11.01 -9.46
CA ARG A 144 -8.90 9.62 -9.58
C ARG A 144 -9.40 9.09 -10.92
N GLY A 145 -8.46 8.85 -11.84
CA GLY A 145 -8.67 7.82 -12.85
C GLY A 145 -8.85 6.47 -12.15
N TYR A 146 -9.41 5.51 -12.86
CA TYR A 146 -9.75 4.22 -12.29
C TYR A 146 -8.51 3.55 -11.70
N THR A 147 -8.45 3.40 -10.37
CA THR A 147 -7.39 2.67 -9.73
C THR A 147 -7.91 1.32 -9.27
N ALA A 148 -7.29 0.24 -9.77
CA ALA A 148 -7.63 -1.12 -9.41
C ALA A 148 -6.37 -1.84 -8.92
N TRP A 149 -6.51 -2.66 -7.87
CA TRP A 149 -5.43 -3.53 -7.44
C TRP A 149 -5.10 -4.55 -8.55
N ILE A 150 -3.86 -4.51 -9.04
CA ILE A 150 -3.39 -5.47 -10.04
C ILE A 150 -2.71 -6.64 -9.34
N LEU A 151 -3.38 -7.78 -9.43
CA LEU A 151 -2.96 -9.05 -8.89
C LEU A 151 -1.74 -9.68 -9.60
N ARG A 152 -1.58 -9.44 -10.90
CA ARG A 152 -0.55 -10.10 -11.72
C ARG A 152 0.86 -9.59 -11.49
N HIS A 153 1.01 -8.40 -10.94
CA HIS A 153 2.30 -7.74 -10.77
C HIS A 153 2.37 -7.17 -9.35
N GLN A 154 3.11 -7.89 -8.50
CA GLN A 154 3.96 -7.35 -7.43
C GLN A 154 3.58 -7.61 -5.96
N PRO A 155 4.62 -7.75 -5.09
CA PRO A 155 4.50 -7.88 -3.64
C PRO A 155 4.09 -6.58 -2.92
N LEU A 156 3.24 -6.68 -1.90
CA LEU A 156 2.91 -5.60 -0.94
C LEU A 156 4.09 -5.45 0.05
N PHE A 157 4.54 -4.26 0.47
CA PHE A 157 5.72 -4.07 1.36
C PHE A 157 5.35 -3.59 2.77
N THR A 158 6.27 -3.68 3.77
CA THR A 158 6.03 -3.15 5.14
C THR A 158 6.92 -1.97 5.58
N LYS A 159 6.21 -0.92 5.96
CA LYS A 159 6.44 0.25 6.86
C LYS A 159 5.15 1.11 6.80
N LEU A 160 4.53 1.03 5.63
CA LEU A 160 3.24 1.47 5.16
C LEU A 160 2.72 0.31 4.30
N LEU A 161 1.44 -0.06 4.35
CA LEU A 161 0.90 -1.10 3.46
C LEU A 161 0.80 -0.51 2.05
N PHE A 162 1.70 -0.92 1.15
CA PHE A 162 1.69 -0.48 -0.24
C PHE A 162 0.78 -1.35 -1.07
N VAL A 163 -0.36 -0.83 -1.54
CA VAL A 163 -1.25 -1.49 -2.49
C VAL A 163 -0.93 -0.97 -3.90
N TYR A 164 -0.43 -1.84 -4.78
CA TYR A 164 -0.10 -1.44 -6.14
C TYR A 164 -1.38 -1.24 -6.97
N GLN A 165 -1.57 -0.04 -7.53
CA GLN A 165 -2.68 0.26 -8.43
C GLN A 165 -2.15 0.81 -9.77
N GLN A 166 -2.92 0.62 -10.84
CA GLN A 166 -2.66 1.27 -12.12
C GLN A 166 -3.87 2.13 -12.49
N PHE A 167 -3.61 3.31 -13.07
CA PHE A 167 -4.64 4.09 -13.74
C PHE A 167 -5.08 3.34 -14.99
N LEU A 168 -6.36 2.95 -15.05
CA LEU A 168 -7.03 2.49 -16.27
C LEU A 168 -7.63 3.67 -17.05
#